data_AF-A0A150S470-F1
#
_entry.id   AF-A0A150S470-F1
#
_cell.length_a   1.000
_cell.length_b   1.000
_cell.length_c   1.000
_cell.angle_alpha   90.00
_cell.angle_beta   90.00
_cell.angle_gamma   90.00
#
_symmetry.space_group_name_H-M   'P 1'
#
loop_
_entity.id
_entity.type
_entity.pdbx_description
1 polymer ?
#
loop_
_entity_poly.entity_id
_entity_poly.type
_entity_poly.pdbx_seq_one_letter_code
_entity_poly.pdbx_strand_id
1 'polypeptide(L)'
;MSWTKDDQSKLDRLRGKELSGTLTEPEQAELAALMARVEAEEAAVLAPEMARLRADVGDLAAELTRVEDENEQLAQLMAQQHALVADTRRFLEEFDRRRASILDGFTRIAGGPLPAA
;
A
#
# COMPACT_ATOMS: atom_id res chain seq x y z
N MET A 1 -16.62 -6.80 -32.64
CA MET A 1 -15.59 -7.21 -33.61
C MET A 1 -16.15 -6.97 -35.00
N SER A 2 -15.57 -6.02 -35.74
CA SER A 2 -15.93 -5.79 -37.15
C SER A 2 -15.01 -6.53 -38.13
N TRP A 3 -14.02 -7.26 -37.63
CA TRP A 3 -13.05 -8.01 -38.43
C TRP A 3 -13.70 -9.15 -39.23
N THR A 4 -13.61 -9.05 -40.55
CA THR A 4 -14.19 -10.03 -41.48
C THR A 4 -13.12 -10.94 -42.10
N LYS A 5 -13.56 -12.04 -42.73
CA LYS A 5 -12.67 -12.89 -43.54
C LYS A 5 -12.04 -12.13 -44.71
N ASP A 6 -12.74 -11.13 -45.24
CA ASP A 6 -12.23 -10.30 -46.33
C ASP A 6 -11.11 -9.37 -45.83
N ASP A 7 -11.26 -8.82 -44.63
CA ASP A 7 -10.21 -8.03 -43.99
C ASP A 7 -8.96 -8.87 -43.71
N GLN A 8 -9.13 -10.11 -43.23
CA GLN A 8 -8.02 -11.04 -43.01
C GLN A 8 -7.30 -11.38 -44.32
N SER A 9 -8.07 -11.76 -45.36
CA SER A 9 -7.51 -12.10 -46.67
C SER A 9 -6.76 -10.91 -47.29
N LYS A 10 -7.27 -9.70 -47.08
CA LYS A 10 -6.66 -8.45 -47.53
C LYS A 10 -5.38 -8.13 -46.77
N LEU A 11 -5.37 -8.31 -45.44
CA LEU A 11 -4.19 -8.16 -44.61
C LEU A 11 -3.09 -9.15 -45.02
N ASP A 12 -3.43 -10.42 -45.20
CA ASP A 12 -2.50 -11.48 -45.59
C ASP A 12 -1.86 -11.19 -46.96
N ARG A 13 -2.66 -10.72 -47.93
CA ARG A 13 -2.17 -10.29 -49.25
C ARG A 13 -1.18 -9.12 -49.14
N LEU A 14 -1.52 -8.10 -48.36
CA LEU A 14 -0.68 -6.91 -48.20
C LEU A 14 0.63 -7.24 -47.48
N ARG A 15 0.59 -8.06 -46.42
CA ARG A 15 1.80 -8.55 -45.76
C ARG A 15 2.66 -9.43 -46.67
N GLY A 16 2.04 -10.27 -47.51
CA GLY A 16 2.76 -11.04 -48.51
C GLY A 16 3.53 -10.16 -49.50
N LYS A 17 2.92 -9.06 -49.96
CA LYS A 17 3.57 -8.08 -50.82
C LYS A 17 4.68 -7.31 -50.11
N GLU A 18 4.45 -6.90 -48.86
CA GLU A 18 5.45 -6.25 -48.01
C GLU A 18 6.70 -7.11 -47.86
N LEU A 19 6.54 -8.39 -47.51
CA LEU A 19 7.63 -9.36 -47.35
C LEU A 19 8.40 -9.60 -48.65
N SER A 20 7.71 -9.56 -49.79
CA SER A 20 8.34 -9.68 -51.11
C SER A 20 8.99 -8.38 -51.63
N GLY A 21 8.84 -7.26 -50.92
CA GLY A 21 9.31 -5.94 -51.34
C GLY A 21 8.57 -5.36 -52.56
N THR A 22 7.37 -5.87 -52.87
CA THR A 22 6.55 -5.44 -54.01
C THR A 22 5.35 -4.57 -53.61
N LEU A 23 5.32 -4.13 -52.36
CA LEU A 23 4.26 -3.27 -51.83
C LEU A 23 4.37 -1.87 -52.44
N THR A 24 3.27 -1.39 -53.01
CA THR A 24 3.18 -0.03 -53.55
C THR A 24 2.79 0.97 -52.47
N GLU A 25 3.04 2.27 -52.67
CA GLU A 25 2.66 3.32 -51.71
C GLU A 25 1.15 3.31 -51.35
N PRO A 26 0.21 3.16 -52.32
CA PRO A 26 -1.21 3.05 -51.97
C PRO A 26 -1.53 1.81 -51.12
N GLU A 27 -0.85 0.68 -51.40
CA GLU A 27 -1.02 -0.56 -50.63
C GLU A 27 -0.40 -0.45 -49.24
N GLN A 28 0.65 0.34 -49.08
CA GLN A 28 1.24 0.64 -47.77
C GLN A 28 0.31 1.49 -46.91
N ALA A 29 -0.32 2.52 -47.49
CA ALA A 29 -1.35 3.30 -46.81
C ALA A 29 -2.55 2.43 -46.40
N GLU A 30 -2.96 1.50 -47.28
CA GLU A 30 -4.04 0.56 -47.00
C GLU A 30 -3.70 -0.43 -45.87
N LEU A 31 -2.47 -0.94 -45.84
CA LEU A 31 -1.97 -1.80 -44.76
C LEU A 31 -1.92 -1.05 -43.43
N ALA A 32 -1.41 0.19 -43.42
CA ALA A 32 -1.37 1.03 -42.23
C ALA A 32 -2.79 1.31 -41.69
N ALA A 33 -3.75 1.58 -42.58
CA ALA A 33 -5.15 1.81 -42.18
C ALA A 33 -5.79 0.54 -41.57
N LEU A 34 -5.50 -0.64 -42.12
CA LEU A 34 -5.97 -1.91 -41.55
C LEU A 34 -5.40 -2.16 -40.15
N MET A 35 -4.10 -1.94 -39.96
CA MET A 35 -3.42 -2.09 -38.66
C MET A 35 -3.98 -1.10 -37.64
N ALA A 36 -4.09 0.19 -38.00
CA ALA A 36 -4.64 1.21 -37.12
C ALA A 36 -6.09 0.92 -36.69
N ARG A 37 -6.90 0.30 -37.57
CA ARG A 37 -8.25 -0.14 -37.22
C ARG A 37 -8.25 -1.25 -36.17
N VAL A 38 -7.37 -2.25 -36.32
CA VAL A 38 -7.22 -3.33 -35.33
C VAL A 38 -6.79 -2.76 -33.99
N GLU A 39 -5.75 -1.91 -33.98
CA GLU A 39 -5.25 -1.26 -32.77
C GLU A 39 -6.33 -0.42 -32.07
N ALA A 40 -7.14 0.32 -32.84
CA ALA A 40 -8.24 1.09 -32.30
C ALA A 40 -9.34 0.21 -31.69
N GLU A 41 -9.68 -0.91 -32.32
CA GLU A 41 -10.64 -1.88 -31.77
C GLU A 41 -10.09 -2.54 -30.50
N GLU A 42 -8.83 -2.97 -30.49
CA GLU A 42 -8.17 -3.54 -29.32
C GLU A 42 -8.14 -2.55 -28.16
N ALA A 43 -7.74 -1.30 -28.43
CA ALA A 43 -7.74 -0.23 -27.43
C ALA A 43 -9.14 0.01 -26.86
N ALA A 44 -10.18 0.02 -27.71
CA ALA A 44 -11.56 0.20 -27.26
C ALA A 44 -12.05 -0.96 -26.40
N VAL A 45 -11.67 -2.20 -26.73
CA VAL A 45 -12.01 -3.40 -25.93
C VAL A 45 -11.29 -3.39 -24.58
N LEU A 46 -10.02 -2.97 -24.56
CA LEU A 46 -9.20 -2.96 -23.34
C LEU A 46 -9.45 -1.75 -22.43
N ALA A 47 -9.92 -0.63 -22.99
CA ALA A 47 -10.19 0.60 -22.26
C ALA A 47 -11.00 0.44 -20.96
N PRO A 48 -12.14 -0.30 -20.92
CA PRO A 48 -12.90 -0.46 -19.69
C PRO A 48 -12.15 -1.24 -18.61
N GLU A 49 -11.48 -2.33 -18.97
CA GLU A 49 -10.70 -3.13 -18.01
C GLU A 49 -9.50 -2.33 -17.49
N MET A 50 -8.84 -1.55 -18.36
CA MET A 50 -7.77 -0.64 -17.95
C MET A 50 -8.28 0.49 -17.05
N ALA A 51 -9.50 0.97 -17.27
CA ALA A 51 -10.11 1.96 -16.39
C ALA A 51 -10.42 1.36 -15.01
N ARG A 52 -10.96 0.13 -14.97
CA ARG A 52 -11.20 -0.60 -13.71
C ARG A 52 -9.89 -0.82 -12.95
N LEU A 53 -8.85 -1.32 -13.63
CA LEU A 53 -7.56 -1.57 -13.00
C LEU A 53 -6.94 -0.30 -12.38
N ARG A 54 -7.10 0.85 -13.04
CA ARG A 54 -6.64 2.13 -12.50
C ARG A 54 -7.44 2.57 -11.28
N ALA A 55 -8.75 2.33 -11.27
CA ALA A 55 -9.59 2.59 -10.10
C ALA A 55 -9.17 1.69 -8.93
N ASP A 56 -9.02 0.38 -9.17
CA ASP A 56 -8.61 -0.60 -8.16
C ASP A 56 -7.24 -0.24 -7.54
N VAL A 57 -6.29 0.21 -8.35
CA VAL A 57 -4.98 0.70 -7.87
C VAL A 57 -5.13 1.96 -7.01
N GLY A 58 -6.02 2.88 -7.39
CA GLY A 58 -6.32 4.08 -6.61
C GLY A 58 -6.92 3.75 -5.25
N ASP A 59 -7.91 2.84 -5.23
CA ASP A 59 -8.58 2.41 -4.00
C ASP A 59 -7.60 1.68 -3.07
N LEU A 60 -6.75 0.80 -3.61
CA LEU A 60 -5.75 0.09 -2.82
C LEU A 60 -4.68 1.03 -2.25
N ALA A 61 -4.27 2.06 -3.01
CA ALA A 61 -3.31 3.05 -2.52
C ALA A 61 -3.91 3.91 -1.38
N ALA A 62 -5.19 4.26 -1.48
CA ALA A 62 -5.89 4.97 -0.42
C ALA A 62 -6.02 4.12 0.85
N GLU A 63 -6.35 2.83 0.69
CA GLU A 63 -6.45 1.89 1.81
C GLU A 63 -5.09 1.64 2.47
N LEU A 64 -4.02 1.51 1.69
CA LEU A 64 -2.66 1.38 2.21
C LEU A 64 -2.30 2.60 3.08
N THR A 65 -2.54 3.81 2.56
CA THR A 65 -2.28 5.06 3.29
C THR A 65 -3.06 5.08 4.62
N ARG A 66 -4.35 4.70 4.59
CA ARG A 66 -5.19 4.64 5.79
C ARG A 66 -4.61 3.68 6.84
N VAL A 67 -4.20 2.49 6.42
CA VAL A 67 -3.66 1.47 7.33
C VAL A 67 -2.29 1.87 7.87
N GLU A 68 -1.45 2.52 7.07
CA GLU A 68 -0.17 3.07 7.52
C GLU A 68 -0.35 4.15 8.59
N ASP A 69 -1.29 5.08 8.37
CA ASP A 69 -1.63 6.12 9.35
C ASP A 69 -2.16 5.51 10.66
N GLU A 70 -3.03 4.50 10.58
CA GLU A 70 -3.55 3.78 11.75
C GLU A 70 -2.42 3.05 12.51
N ASN A 71 -1.48 2.45 11.79
CA ASN A 71 -0.34 1.78 12.38
C ASN A 71 0.58 2.77 13.11
N GLU A 72 0.84 3.93 12.51
CA GLU A 72 1.63 4.98 13.15
C GLU A 72 0.97 5.46 14.45
N GLN A 73 -0.34 5.69 14.44
CA GLN A 73 -1.10 6.08 15.63
C GLN A 73 -1.03 5.00 16.73
N LEU A 74 -1.15 3.73 16.37
CA LEU A 74 -1.02 2.61 17.31
C LEU A 74 0.40 2.54 17.89
N ALA A 75 1.43 2.72 17.07
CA ALA A 75 2.82 2.74 17.51
C ALA A 75 3.08 3.89 18.51
N GLN A 76 2.53 5.07 18.24
CA GLN A 76 2.59 6.21 19.17
C GLN A 76 1.89 5.90 20.49
N LEU A 77 0.69 5.31 20.45
CA LEU A 77 -0.04 4.92 21.66
C LEU A 77 0.73 3.88 22.48
N MET A 78 1.33 2.89 21.83
CA MET A 78 2.17 1.89 22.50
C MET A 78 3.37 2.55 23.18
N ALA A 79 4.05 3.48 22.51
CA ALA A 79 5.16 4.23 23.09
C ALA A 79 4.72 5.02 24.34
N GLN A 80 3.56 5.66 24.30
CA GLN A 80 2.98 6.36 25.46
C GLN A 80 2.68 5.41 26.62
N GLN A 81 2.10 4.23 26.33
CA GLN A 81 1.85 3.21 27.36
C GLN A 81 3.15 2.71 27.99
N HIS A 82 4.18 2.44 27.18
CA HIS A 82 5.49 2.04 27.69
C HIS A 82 6.11 3.10 28.60
N ALA A 83 6.01 4.38 28.22
CA ALA A 83 6.47 5.49 29.04
C ALA A 83 5.71 5.55 30.38
N LEU A 84 4.38 5.44 30.36
CA LEU A 84 3.56 5.46 31.56
C LEU A 84 3.89 4.29 32.52
N VAL A 85 4.12 3.09 31.98
CA VAL A 85 4.54 1.94 32.79
C VAL A 85 5.91 2.20 33.42
N ALA A 86 6.86 2.76 32.68
CA ALA A 86 8.18 3.11 33.21
C ALA A 86 8.07 4.17 34.32
N ASP A 87 7.24 5.19 34.13
CA ASP A 87 6.98 6.24 35.12
C ASP A 87 6.36 5.67 36.40
N THR A 88 5.38 4.79 36.26
CA THR A 88 4.72 4.14 37.39
C THR A 88 5.70 3.29 38.19
N ARG A 89 6.60 2.55 37.52
CA ARG A 89 7.65 1.77 38.20
C ARG A 89 8.60 2.67 38.98
N ARG A 90 9.08 3.76 38.38
CA ARG A 90 9.95 4.73 39.06
C ARG A 90 9.26 5.34 40.28
N PHE A 91 7.98 5.69 40.15
CA PHE A 91 7.20 6.22 41.26
C PHE A 91 7.07 5.22 42.41
N LEU A 92 6.80 3.94 42.12
CA LEU A 92 6.71 2.89 43.14
C LEU A 92 8.04 2.68 43.86
N GLU A 93 9.16 2.63 43.11
CA GLU A 93 10.50 2.53 43.70
C GLU A 93 10.83 3.71 44.62
N GLU A 94 10.46 4.92 44.21
CA GLU A 94 10.65 6.11 45.05
C GLU A 94 9.76 6.09 46.29
N PHE A 95 8.49 5.67 46.13
CA PHE A 95 7.56 5.54 47.23
C PHE A 95 8.06 4.55 48.28
N ASP A 96 8.52 3.36 47.85
CA ASP A 96 9.08 2.34 48.74
C ASP A 96 10.33 2.85 49.48
N ARG A 97 11.21 3.57 48.79
CA ARG A 97 12.39 4.20 49.41
C ARG A 97 11.99 5.22 50.48
N ARG A 98 11.02 6.09 50.19
CA ARG A 98 10.52 7.08 51.15
C ARG A 98 9.86 6.40 52.34
N ARG A 99 9.04 5.38 52.11
CA ARG A 99 8.40 4.58 53.17
C ARG A 99 9.44 3.93 54.09
N ALA A 100 10.46 3.30 53.52
CA ALA A 100 11.55 2.68 54.30
C ALA A 100 12.28 3.72 55.17
N SER A 101 12.61 4.89 54.61
CA SER A 101 13.26 5.97 55.37
C SER A 101 12.41 6.49 56.53
N ILE A 102 11.09 6.56 56.37
CA ILE A 102 10.17 6.97 57.44
C ILE A 102 10.13 5.92 58.55
N LEU A 103 10.02 4.64 58.18
CA LEU A 103 10.03 3.54 59.15
C LEU A 103 11.33 3.52 59.96
N ASP A 104 12.48 3.67 59.30
CA ASP A 104 13.79 3.76 59.97
C ASP A 104 13.88 4.97 60.92
N GLY A 105 13.33 6.12 60.52
CA GLY A 105 13.24 7.30 61.38
C GLY A 105 12.35 7.07 62.59
N PHE A 106 11.21 6.41 62.38
CA PHE A 106 10.29 6.05 63.46
C PHE A 106 10.94 5.08 64.46
N THR A 107 11.57 4.01 63.99
CA THR A 107 12.27 3.03 64.85
C THR A 107 13.36 3.71 65.69
N ARG A 108 14.09 4.68 65.12
CA ARG A 108 15.08 5.48 65.86
C ARG A 108 14.46 6.33 66.97
N ILE A 109 13.29 6.93 66.73
CA ILE A 109 12.59 7.76 67.72
C ILE A 109 11.91 6.89 68.79
N ALA A 110 11.31 5.77 68.40
CA ALA A 110 10.52 4.89 69.26
C ALA A 110 11.36 3.92 70.12
N GLY A 111 12.68 3.84 69.91
CA GLY A 111 13.59 3.01 70.71
C GLY A 111 13.49 1.51 70.45
N GLY A 112 12.85 1.09 69.36
CA GLY A 112 12.65 -0.31 68.98
C GLY A 112 11.70 -0.45 67.78
N PRO A 113 11.68 -1.62 67.10
CA PRO A 113 10.80 -1.84 65.95
C PRO A 113 9.32 -1.83 66.35
N LEU A 114 8.47 -1.31 65.46
CA LEU A 114 7.02 -1.37 65.61
C LEU A 114 6.54 -2.84 65.63
N PRO A 115 5.56 -3.20 66.46
CA PRO A 115 4.89 -4.50 66.35
C PRO A 115 4.23 -4.59 64.97
N ALA A 116 4.52 -5.67 64.24
CA ALA A 116 3.88 -5.94 62.96
C ALA A 116 2.37 -6.15 63.18
N ALA A 117 1.54 -5.46 62.38
CA ALA A 117 0.11 -5.70 62.27
C ALA A 117 -0.17 -6.76 61.21
#